data_AF-A0A0A7KIB9-F1
#
_entry.id   AF-A0A0A7KIB9-F1
#
_cell.length_a   1.000
_cell.length_b   1.000
_cell.length_c   1.000
_cell.angle_alpha   90.00
_cell.angle_beta   90.00
_cell.angle_gamma   90.00
#
_symmetry.space_group_name_H-M   'P 1'
#
loop_
_entity.id
_entity.type
_entity.pdbx_description
1 polymer ?
#
loop_
_entity_poly.entity_id
_entity_poly.type
_entity_poly.pdbx_seq_one_letter_code
_entity_poly.pdbx_strand_id
1 'polypeptide(L)'
;MDFARQVELAHFPAGVMVTVRQTPEGRIFQAVQAGRGLELMVTTDAVRMYGEGPTVALALERLKKVSEAGLPEVGEDGMYQRAVFVGD
;
A
#
# COMPACT_ATOMS: atom_id res chain seq x y z
N MET A 1 14.37 7.81 5.28
CA MET A 1 13.14 8.11 6.05
C MET A 1 12.67 6.83 6.71
N ASP A 2 12.10 6.92 7.91
CA ASP A 2 11.52 5.77 8.62
C ASP A 2 10.09 5.52 8.12
N PHE A 3 9.84 4.37 7.49
CA PHE A 3 8.52 3.99 6.98
C PHE A 3 7.50 3.81 8.10
N ALA A 4 7.90 3.27 9.25
CA ALA A 4 7.01 3.07 10.38
C ALA A 4 6.46 4.41 10.87
N ARG A 5 7.32 5.44 10.91
CA ARG A 5 6.92 6.81 11.25
C ARG A 5 5.93 7.40 10.24
N GLN A 6 6.09 7.12 8.95
CA GLN A 6 5.16 7.59 7.91
C GLN A 6 3.79 6.92 8.03
N VAL A 7 3.75 5.61 8.35
CA VAL A 7 2.50 4.88 8.61
C VAL A 7 1.78 5.45 9.83
N GLU A 8 2.51 5.75 10.90
CA GLU A 8 1.95 6.37 12.11
C GLU A 8 1.30 7.72 11.80
N LEU A 9 1.99 8.58 11.03
CA LEU A 9 1.48 9.89 10.59
C LEU A 9 0.28 9.80 9.63
N ALA A 10 0.11 8.67 8.96
CA ALA A 10 -0.99 8.47 8.03
C ALA A 10 -2.33 8.18 8.73
N HIS A 11 -2.34 7.93 10.05
CA HIS A 11 -3.56 7.75 10.86
C HIS A 11 -4.56 6.77 10.23
N PHE A 12 -4.10 5.54 9.96
CA PHE A 12 -4.96 4.47 9.46
C PHE A 12 -6.08 4.11 10.47
N PRO A 13 -7.22 3.59 9.99
CA PRO A 13 -8.27 3.07 10.88
C PRO A 13 -7.73 2.01 11.85
N ALA A 14 -8.39 1.89 13.01
CA ALA A 14 -7.99 0.93 14.03
C ALA A 14 -7.98 -0.52 13.50
N GLY A 15 -6.95 -1.28 13.88
CA GLY A 15 -6.77 -2.67 13.46
C GLY A 15 -6.24 -2.84 12.02
N VAL A 16 -6.00 -1.77 11.28
CA VAL A 16 -5.31 -1.83 9.99
C VAL A 16 -3.81 -1.88 10.22
N MET A 17 -3.17 -2.94 9.72
CA MET A 17 -1.71 -3.07 9.70
C MET A 17 -1.19 -2.78 8.30
N VAL A 18 -0.15 -1.93 8.21
CA VAL A 18 0.47 -1.56 6.93
C VAL A 18 1.91 -2.06 6.89
N THR A 19 2.26 -2.77 5.81
CA THR A 19 3.61 -3.26 5.56
C THR A 19 4.09 -2.85 4.17
N VAL A 20 5.40 -2.88 3.97
CA VAL A 20 6.02 -2.67 2.66
C VAL A 20 7.07 -3.75 2.41
N ARG A 21 7.11 -4.27 1.18
CA ARG A 21 8.16 -5.19 0.72
C ARG A 21 8.71 -4.75 -0.62
N GLN A 22 10.01 -4.94 -0.80
CA GLN A 22 10.67 -4.70 -2.09
C GLN A 22 10.53 -5.92 -3.00
N THR A 23 10.37 -5.68 -4.30
CA THR A 23 10.39 -6.70 -5.35
C THR A 23 11.29 -6.24 -6.50
N PRO A 24 11.70 -7.12 -7.43
CA PRO A 24 12.45 -6.71 -8.61
C PRO A 24 11.73 -5.66 -9.46
N GLU A 25 10.40 -5.70 -9.48
CA GLU A 25 9.55 -4.84 -10.29
C GLU A 25 9.14 -3.53 -9.57
N GLY A 26 9.44 -3.39 -8.28
CA GLY A 26 9.16 -2.18 -7.50
C GLY A 26 8.96 -2.43 -6.00
N ARG A 27 7.89 -1.85 -5.45
CA ARG A 27 7.53 -1.99 -4.03
C ARG A 27 6.06 -2.33 -3.89
N ILE A 28 5.75 -3.26 -3.01
CA ILE A 28 4.36 -3.59 -2.67
C ILE A 28 4.08 -3.08 -1.27
N PHE A 29 3.13 -2.16 -1.19
CA PHE A 29 2.53 -1.68 0.05
C PHE A 29 1.26 -2.50 0.30
N GLN A 30 1.06 -2.94 1.53
CA GLN A 30 -0.05 -3.82 1.88
C GLN A 30 -0.76 -3.25 3.10
N ALA A 31 -2.09 -3.21 3.07
CA ALA A 31 -2.94 -2.91 4.21
C ALA A 31 -3.82 -4.13 4.52
N VAL A 32 -3.84 -4.58 5.78
CA VAL A 32 -4.60 -5.76 6.22
C VAL A 32 -5.43 -5.44 7.46
N GLN A 33 -6.65 -5.96 7.52
CA GLN A 33 -7.54 -5.91 8.68
C GLN A 33 -8.40 -7.17 8.73
N ALA A 34 -8.23 -8.03 9.74
CA ALA A 34 -9.10 -9.18 10.06
C ALA A 34 -9.78 -9.88 8.87
N GLY A 35 -9.01 -10.60 8.03
CA GLY A 35 -9.54 -11.34 6.87
C GLY A 35 -9.76 -10.50 5.60
N ARG A 36 -9.44 -9.21 5.66
CA ARG A 36 -9.50 -8.27 4.53
C ARG A 36 -8.12 -7.70 4.25
N GLY A 37 -7.86 -7.35 3.01
CA GLY A 37 -6.61 -6.68 2.67
C GLY A 37 -6.48 -6.27 1.21
N LEU A 38 -5.61 -5.29 1.00
CA LEU A 38 -5.29 -4.74 -0.31
C LEU A 38 -3.78 -4.62 -0.46
N GLU A 39 -3.28 -4.95 -1.63
CA GLU A 39 -1.93 -4.65 -2.08
C GLU A 39 -1.93 -3.53 -3.11
N LEU A 40 -0.96 -2.64 -2.98
CA LEU A 40 -0.64 -1.62 -3.96
C LEU A 40 0.80 -1.79 -4.38
N MET A 41 1.01 -2.19 -5.63
CA MET A 41 2.32 -2.27 -6.24
C MET A 41 2.65 -0.94 -6.89
N VAL A 42 3.76 -0.33 -6.49
CA VAL A 42 4.33 0.82 -7.19
C VAL A 42 5.57 0.37 -7.94
N THR A 43 5.59 0.57 -9.27
CA THR A 43 6.68 0.08 -10.11
C THR A 43 7.98 0.86 -9.90
N THR A 44 9.10 0.24 -10.22
CA THR A 44 10.42 0.91 -10.23
C THR A 44 10.41 2.15 -11.12
N ASP A 45 9.68 2.13 -12.24
CA ASP A 45 9.58 3.27 -13.14
C ASP A 45 8.75 4.42 -12.53
N ALA A 46 7.64 4.12 -11.85
CA ALA A 46 6.90 5.13 -11.09
C ALA A 46 7.77 5.79 -10.02
N VAL A 47 8.58 5.00 -9.29
CA VAL A 47 9.53 5.51 -8.29
C VAL A 47 10.58 6.41 -8.94
N ARG A 48 11.09 6.07 -10.13
CA ARG A 48 12.05 6.89 -10.87
C ARG A 48 11.45 8.21 -11.35
N MET A 49 10.20 8.20 -11.79
CA MET A 49 9.52 9.38 -12.34
C MET A 49 9.08 10.35 -11.24
N TYR A 50 8.47 9.85 -10.17
CA TYR A 50 7.88 10.69 -9.13
C TYR A 50 8.77 10.84 -7.89
N GLY A 51 9.84 10.05 -7.78
CA GLY A 51 10.70 9.99 -6.61
C GLY A 51 10.12 9.14 -5.48
N GLU A 52 11.00 8.69 -4.59
CA GLU A 52 10.65 7.75 -3.51
C GLU A 52 9.66 8.35 -2.50
N GLY A 53 9.93 9.57 -2.01
CA GLY A 53 9.07 10.23 -1.01
C GLY A 53 7.63 10.44 -1.51
N PRO A 54 7.43 11.09 -2.67
CA PRO A 54 6.09 11.28 -3.25
C PRO A 54 5.38 9.96 -3.55
N THR A 55 6.11 8.96 -4.05
CA THR A 55 5.57 7.61 -4.28
C THR A 55 5.03 6.98 -2.99
N VAL A 56 5.78 7.05 -1.90
CA VAL A 56 5.36 6.48 -0.61
C VAL A 56 4.14 7.23 -0.07
N ALA A 57 4.14 8.56 -0.14
CA ALA A 57 3.00 9.37 0.30
C ALA A 57 1.72 9.02 -0.45
N LEU A 58 1.79 8.92 -1.79
CA LEU A 58 0.67 8.50 -2.63
C LEU A 58 0.19 7.10 -2.29
N ALA A 59 1.12 6.16 -2.06
CA ALA A 59 0.76 4.80 -1.71
C ALA A 59 0.01 4.72 -0.37
N LEU A 60 0.50 5.43 0.66
CA LEU A 60 -0.16 5.49 1.96
C LEU A 60 -1.53 6.18 1.87
N GLU A 61 -1.66 7.26 1.11
CA GLU A 61 -2.94 7.94 0.89
C GLU A 61 -3.98 7.00 0.26
N ARG A 62 -3.60 6.27 -0.80
CA ARG A 62 -4.50 5.31 -1.46
C ARG A 62 -4.91 4.17 -0.54
N LEU A 63 -3.96 3.58 0.18
CA LEU A 63 -4.27 2.52 1.15
C LEU A 63 -5.19 3.03 2.26
N LYS A 64 -4.97 4.25 2.76
CA LYS A 64 -5.82 4.87 3.79
C LYS A 64 -7.24 5.03 3.28
N LYS A 65 -7.42 5.59 2.08
CA LYS A 65 -8.73 5.81 1.47
C LYS A 65 -9.53 4.50 1.31
N VAL A 66 -8.88 3.42 0.87
CA VAL A 66 -9.57 2.11 0.77
C VAL A 66 -9.84 1.53 2.16
N SER A 67 -8.92 1.71 3.11
CA SER A 67 -9.13 1.25 4.49
C SER A 67 -10.32 1.94 5.16
N GLU A 68 -10.50 3.23 4.92
CA GLU A 68 -11.65 4.01 5.41
C GLU A 68 -12.97 3.60 4.75
N ALA A 69 -12.93 3.21 3.47
CA ALA A 69 -14.09 2.67 2.74
C ALA A 69 -14.41 1.20 3.09
N GLY A 70 -13.49 0.51 3.76
CA GLY A 70 -13.53 -0.93 4.01
C GLY A 70 -12.63 -1.68 3.04
N LEU A 71 -11.62 -2.37 3.60
CA LEU A 71 -10.72 -3.23 2.82
C LEU A 71 -11.51 -4.38 2.15
N PRO A 72 -11.13 -4.79 0.94
CA PRO A 72 -11.77 -5.92 0.28
C PRO A 72 -11.47 -7.22 1.03
N GLU A 73 -12.42 -8.16 0.95
CA GLU A 73 -12.22 -9.51 1.45
C GLU A 73 -11.06 -10.19 0.72
N VAL A 74 -10.29 -10.99 1.45
CA VAL A 74 -9.26 -11.82 0.85
C VAL A 74 -9.93 -12.83 -0.08
N GLY A 75 -9.32 -13.09 -1.24
CA GLY A 75 -9.82 -14.08 -2.18
C GLY A 75 -9.87 -15.48 -1.56
N GLU A 76 -10.68 -16.37 -2.14
CA GLU A 76 -10.80 -17.77 -1.71
C GLU A 76 -9.46 -18.54 -1.79
N ASP A 77 -8.54 -18.06 -2.62
CA ASP A 77 -7.16 -18.54 -2.77
C ASP A 77 -6.21 -17.97 -1.71
N GLY A 78 -6.71 -17.15 -0.78
CA GLY A 78 -5.91 -16.45 0.22
C GLY A 78 -5.14 -15.25 -0.32
N MET A 79 -5.38 -14.82 -1.56
CA MET A 79 -4.70 -13.68 -2.16
C MET A 79 -5.43 -12.37 -1.89
N TYR A 80 -4.66 -11.33 -1.58
CA TYR A 80 -5.18 -9.96 -1.51
C TYR A 80 -5.38 -9.40 -2.91
N GLN A 81 -6.41 -8.59 -3.07
CA GLN A 81 -6.56 -7.81 -4.30
C GLN A 81 -5.35 -6.91 -4.48
N ARG A 82 -4.83 -6.82 -5.72
CA ARG A 82 -3.66 -6.00 -6.03
C ARG A 82 -4.00 -4.94 -7.06
N ALA A 83 -3.81 -3.68 -6.68
CA ALA A 83 -3.75 -2.56 -7.60
C ALA A 83 -2.29 -2.32 -8.02
N VAL A 84 -2.07 -1.96 -9.29
CA VAL A 84 -0.74 -1.60 -9.82
C VAL A 84 -0.74 -0.12 -10.19
N PHE A 85 0.24 0.60 -9.67
CA PHE A 85 0.52 1.98 -10.00
C PHE A 85 1.79 2.04 -10.86
N VAL A 86 1.58 2.34 -12.13
CA VAL A 86 2.63 2.53 -13.14
C VAL A 86 2.83 4.05 -13.30
N GLY A 87 4.07 4.48 -13.52
CA GLY A 87 4.33 5.86 -13.93
C GLY A 87 3.76 6.07 -15.33
N ASP A 88 2.93 7.09 -15.50
CA ASP A 88 2.29 7.43 -16.78
C ASP A 88 3.28 8.11 -17.74
#